data_AF-X1EIR3-F1
#
_entry.id   AF-X1EIR3-F1
#
_cell.length_a   1.000
_cell.length_b   1.000
_cell.length_c   1.000
_cell.angle_alpha   90.00
_cell.angle_beta   90.00
_cell.angle_gamma   90.00
#
_symmetry.space_group_name_H-M   'P 1'
#
loop_
_entity.id
_entity.type
_entity.pdbx_description
1 polymer ?
#
loop_
_entity_poly.entity_id
_entity_poly.type
_entity_poly.pdbx_seq_one_letter_code
_entity_poly.pdbx_strand_id
1 'polypeptide(L)' 'VMIALDEAAKEGKIKNGDIVVLTSFGAGLTYGTIVLKW' A
#
# COMPACT_ATOMS: atom_id res chain seq x y z
N VAL A 1 -3.01 -4.36 4.91
CA VAL A 1 -2.24 -3.45 4.03
C VAL A 1 -0.98 -4.11 3.51
N MET A 2 -0.03 -4.54 4.35
CA MET A 2 1.26 -5.10 3.86
C MET A 2 1.13 -6.41 3.08
N ILE A 3 0.23 -7.32 3.49
CA ILE A 3 0.00 -8.58 2.75
C ILE A 3 -0.51 -8.30 1.33
N ALA A 4 -1.49 -7.40 1.18
CA ALA A 4 -2.02 -7.02 -0.13
C ALA A 4 -0.97 -6.35 -1.03
N LEU A 5 -0.06 -5.57 -0.45
CA LEU A 5 1.06 -4.98 -1.17
C LEU A 5 2.04 -6.06 -1.67
N ASP A 6 2.39 -7.03 -0.82
CA ASP A 6 3.27 -8.15 -1.17
C ASP A 6 2.65 -9.03 -2.27
N GLU A 7 1.37 -9.34 -2.18
CA GLU A 7 0.64 -10.10 -3.20
C GLU A 7 0.58 -9.33 -4.52
N ALA A 8 0.20 -8.05 -4.51
CA ALA A 8 0.15 -7.23 -5.71
C ALA A 8 1.51 -7.07 -6.39
N ALA A 9 2.59 -7.00 -5.60
CA ALA A 9 3.96 -7.00 -6.11
C ALA A 9 4.32 -8.33 -6.79
N LYS A 10 4.03 -9.47 -6.14
CA LYS A 10 4.30 -10.81 -6.69
C LYS A 10 3.47 -11.10 -7.94
N GLU A 11 2.25 -10.59 -8.02
CA GLU A 11 1.39 -10.70 -9.19
C GLU A 11 1.77 -9.73 -10.33
N GLY A 12 2.80 -8.90 -10.14
CA GLY A 12 3.27 -7.94 -11.15
C GLY A 12 2.29 -6.80 -11.42
N LYS A 13 1.36 -6.54 -10.49
CA LYS A 13 0.38 -5.45 -10.60
C LYS A 13 0.97 -4.07 -10.36
N ILE A 14 2.15 -4.01 -9.73
CA ILE A 14 2.88 -2.76 -9.43
C ILE A 14 4.19 -2.76 -10.22
N LYS A 15 4.48 -1.66 -10.90
CA LYS A 15 5.64 -1.49 -11.78
C LYS A 15 6.57 -0.39 -11.25
N ASN A 16 7.84 -0.46 -11.63
CA ASN A 16 8.82 0.57 -11.28
C ASN A 16 8.35 1.94 -11.76
N GLY A 17 8.33 2.90 -10.84
CA GLY A 17 7.89 4.27 -11.08
C GLY A 17 6.43 4.54 -10.75
N ASP A 18 5.62 3.52 -10.46
CA ASP A 18 4.24 3.70 -10.02
C ASP A 18 4.19 4.46 -8.68
N ILE A 19 3.18 5.30 -8.52
CA ILE A 19 2.87 5.90 -7.22
C ILE A 19 1.85 4.99 -6.53
N VAL A 20 2.25 4.42 -5.40
CA VAL A 20 1.42 3.54 -4.59
C VAL A 20 0.97 4.28 -3.34
N VAL A 21 -0.33 4.19 -3.05
CA VAL A 21 -0.93 4.77 -1.84
C VAL A 21 -1.42 3.62 -0.96
N LEU A 22 -0.89 3.57 0.26
CA LEU A 22 -1.28 2.62 1.28
C LEU A 22 -2.07 3.35 2.35
N THR A 23 -3.24 2.84 2.72
CA THR A 23 -4.06 3.42 3.79
C THR A 23 -4.58 2.33 4.72
N SER A 24 -4.64 2.63 6.02
CA SER A 24 -5.25 1.78 7.03
C SER A 24 -6.02 2.61 8.04
N PHE A 25 -6.99 1.94 8.66
CA PHE A 25 -7.78 2.46 9.76
C PHE A 25 -7.66 1.50 10.94
N GLY A 26 -7.56 2.04 12.16
CA GLY A 26 -7.49 1.31 13.41
C GLY A 26 -8.52 1.80 14.42
N ALA A 27 -8.64 1.07 15.54
CA ALA A 27 -9.53 1.46 16.62
C ALA A 27 -9.20 2.88 17.16
N GLY A 28 -10.22 3.55 17.72
CA GLY A 28 -10.06 4.90 18.26
C GLY A 28 -10.02 6.03 17.21
N LEU A 29 -10.62 5.80 16.02
CA LEU A 29 -10.65 6.76 14.91
C LEU A 29 -9.26 7.13 14.36
N THR A 30 -8.28 6.25 14.54
CA THR A 30 -6.92 6.48 14.06
C THR A 30 -6.77 5.94 12.66
N TYR A 31 -6.20 6.73 11.76
CA TYR A 31 -5.85 6.30 10.41
C TYR A 31 -4.45 6.76 10.03
N GLY A 32 -3.86 6.07 9.05
CA GLY A 32 -2.54 6.39 8.54
C GLY A 32 -2.49 6.18 7.04
N THR A 33 -1.67 6.98 6.36
CA THR A 33 -1.47 6.86 4.92
C THR A 33 0.00 7.06 4.57
N ILE A 34 0.47 6.28 3.61
CA ILE A 34 1.82 6.38 3.04
C ILE A 34 1.67 6.51 1.53
N VAL A 35 2.36 7.49 0.96
CA VAL A 35 2.55 7.63 -0.49
C VAL A 35 4.00 7.29 -0.79
N LEU A 36 4.21 6.31 -1.67
CA LEU A 36 5.54 5.85 -2.06
C LEU A 36 5.64 5.74 -3.58
N LYS A 37 6.85 5.91 -4.09
CA LYS A 37 7.19 5.57 -5.48
C LYS A 37 7.78 4.17 -5.46
N TRP A 38 7.16 3.25 -6.19
CA TRP A 38 7.54 1.85 -6.28
C TRP A 38 8.80 1.67 -7.12
#